data_AF-A0A5K0WHP4-F1
#
_entry.id   AF-A0A5K0WHP4-F1
#
_cell.length_a   1.000
_cell.length_b   1.000
_cell.length_c   1.000
_cell.angle_alpha   90.00
_cell.angle_beta   90.00
_cell.angle_gamma   90.00
#
_symmetry.space_group_name_H-M   'P 1'
#
loop_
_entity.id
_entity.type
_entity.pdbx_description
1 polymer ?
#
loop_
_entity_poly.entity_id
_entity_poly.type
_entity_poly.pdbx_seq_one_letter_code
_entity_poly.pdbx_strand_id
1 'polypeptide(L)'
;ANVLFLESPVGVGFSYSNNTIDYIINGDKQTALDNYAFLVNWLERFPEYKERDFYIAGESYAGHYVPQLAHIILQNNKRPNRTITINLKGIT
;
A
#
# COMPACT_ATOMS: atom_id res chain seq x y z
N ALA A 1 18.95 1.87 2.50
CA ALA A 1 17.48 1.69 2.58
C ALA A 1 17.16 0.21 2.52
N ASN A 2 16.01 -0.22 3.06
CA ASN A 2 15.45 -1.55 2.79
C ASN A 2 14.38 -1.39 1.72
N VAL A 3 14.34 -2.31 0.76
CA VAL A 3 13.44 -2.21 -0.39
C VAL A 3 12.42 -3.35 -0.34
N LEU A 4 11.15 -3.01 -0.45
CA LEU A 4 10.02 -3.94 -0.50
C LEU A 4 9.35 -3.80 -1.86
N PHE A 5 9.29 -4.90 -2.62
CA PHE A 5 8.58 -4.97 -3.89
C PHE A 5 7.20 -5.57 -3.68
N LEU A 6 6.17 -4.92 -4.20
CA LEU A 6 4.78 -5.35 -4.12
C LEU A 6 4.22 -5.51 -5.54
N GLU A 7 3.79 -6.72 -5.87
CA GLU A 7 3.06 -6.98 -7.11
C GLU A 7 1.58 -6.66 -6.89
N SER A 8 1.08 -5.65 -7.61
CA SER A 8 -0.26 -5.09 -7.41
C SER A 8 -0.74 -4.40 -8.70
N PRO A 9 -2.05 -4.41 -9.00
CA PRO A 9 -3.17 -4.99 -8.23
C PRO A 9 -3.25 -6.52 -8.31
N VAL A 10 -4.33 -7.08 -7.75
CA VAL A 10 -4.73 -8.47 -7.97
C VAL A 10 -4.65 -8.85 -9.45
N GLY A 11 -4.02 -10.00 -9.74
CA GLY A 11 -3.75 -10.49 -11.09
C GLY A 11 -2.38 -10.11 -11.65
N VAL A 12 -1.59 -9.30 -10.96
CA VAL A 12 -0.21 -8.98 -11.35
C VAL A 12 0.77 -9.96 -10.72
N GLY A 13 1.61 -10.59 -11.54
CA GLY A 13 2.69 -11.47 -11.07
C GLY A 13 2.16 -12.65 -10.24
N PHE A 14 2.59 -12.75 -8.99
CA PHE A 14 2.16 -13.76 -8.03
C PHE A 14 0.95 -13.33 -7.17
N SER A 15 0.45 -12.11 -7.31
CA SER A 15 -0.75 -11.65 -6.59
C SER A 15 -2.02 -12.14 -7.28
N TYR A 16 -2.84 -12.92 -6.56
CA TYR A 16 -4.08 -13.51 -7.10
C TYR A 16 -5.25 -13.45 -6.11
N SER A 17 -6.46 -13.56 -6.64
CA SER A 17 -7.70 -13.78 -5.89
C SER A 17 -8.40 -15.06 -6.36
N ASN A 18 -9.09 -15.72 -5.44
CA ASN A 18 -9.96 -16.85 -5.75
C ASN A 18 -11.32 -16.39 -6.33
N ASN A 19 -11.64 -15.10 -6.23
CA ASN A 19 -12.85 -14.52 -6.79
C ASN A 19 -12.54 -13.86 -8.13
N THR A 20 -13.11 -14.40 -9.21
CA THR A 20 -12.90 -13.88 -10.57
C THR A 20 -13.39 -12.45 -10.76
N ILE A 21 -14.37 -12.00 -9.95
CA ILE A 21 -14.90 -10.63 -10.03
C ILE A 21 -13.82 -9.59 -9.69
N ASP A 22 -12.90 -9.91 -8.77
CA ASP A 22 -11.86 -8.98 -8.30
C ASP A 22 -10.92 -8.54 -9.43
N TYR A 23 -10.72 -9.40 -10.44
CA TYR A 23 -9.92 -9.09 -11.63
C TYR A 23 -10.63 -8.17 -12.63
N ILE A 24 -11.95 -8.03 -12.52
CA ILE A 24 -12.78 -7.23 -13.43
C ILE A 24 -13.06 -5.86 -12.82
N ILE A 25 -13.28 -5.80 -11.50
CA ILE A 25 -13.69 -4.58 -10.81
C ILE A 25 -12.51 -3.81 -10.21
N ASN A 26 -11.27 -4.28 -10.38
CA ASN A 26 -10.10 -3.56 -9.88
C ASN A 26 -9.93 -2.20 -10.59
N GLY A 27 -9.30 -1.27 -9.89
CA GLY A 27 -9.03 0.08 -10.38
C GLY A 27 -8.20 0.85 -9.36
N ASP A 28 -7.77 2.06 -9.71
CA ASP A 28 -6.80 2.82 -8.91
C ASP A 28 -7.19 2.96 -7.43
N LYS A 29 -8.47 3.30 -7.17
CA LYS A 29 -8.99 3.45 -5.80
C LYS A 29 -8.94 2.14 -5.02
N GLN A 30 -9.35 1.03 -5.63
CA GLN A 30 -9.34 -0.27 -5.00
C GLN A 30 -7.90 -0.74 -4.74
N THR A 31 -7.03 -0.57 -5.73
CA THR A 31 -5.59 -0.86 -5.67
C THR A 31 -4.92 -0.13 -4.50
N ALA A 32 -5.23 1.15 -4.32
CA ALA A 32 -4.66 1.94 -3.23
C ALA A 32 -5.17 1.47 -1.85
N LEU A 33 -6.44 1.06 -1.73
CA LEU A 33 -7.00 0.49 -0.50
C LEU A 33 -6.38 -0.87 -0.16
N ASP A 34 -6.22 -1.73 -1.16
CA ASP A 34 -5.63 -3.06 -0.99
C ASP A 34 -4.14 -2.98 -0.64
N ASN A 35 -3.40 -2.08 -1.30
CA ASN A 35 -2.00 -1.83 -0.98
C ASN A 35 -1.84 -1.27 0.45
N TYR A 36 -2.75 -0.41 0.90
CA TYR A 36 -2.76 0.05 2.28
C TYR A 36 -3.03 -1.10 3.26
N ALA A 37 -4.02 -1.96 2.97
CA ALA A 37 -4.30 -3.13 3.79
C ALA A 37 -3.09 -4.09 3.86
N PHE A 38 -2.42 -4.31 2.73
CA PHE A 38 -1.15 -5.05 2.68
C PHE A 38 -0.11 -4.43 3.62
N LEU A 39 0.15 -3.12 3.55
CA LEU A 39 1.16 -2.46 4.38
C LEU A 39 0.86 -2.57 5.88
N VAL A 40 -0.41 -2.44 6.27
CA VAL A 40 -0.84 -2.58 7.67
C VAL A 40 -0.54 -4.00 8.17
N ASN A 41 -0.97 -5.02 7.43
CA ASN A 41 -0.75 -6.42 7.78
C ASN A 41 0.75 -6.80 7.72
N TRP A 42 1.49 -6.22 6.78
CA TRP A 42 2.93 -6.42 6.66
C TRP A 42 3.66 -5.85 7.88
N LEU A 43 3.28 -4.67 8.37
CA LEU A 43 3.83 -4.09 9.60
C LEU A 43 3.39 -4.81 10.88
N GLU A 44 2.27 -5.52 10.87
CA GLU A 44 1.92 -6.44 11.96
C GLU A 44 2.87 -7.64 11.99
N ARG A 45 3.18 -8.19 10.81
CA ARG A 45 4.12 -9.33 10.68
C ARG A 45 5.57 -8.94 10.95
N PHE A 46 5.97 -7.73 10.55
CA PHE A 46 7.34 -7.20 10.67
C PHE A 46 7.36 -5.92 11.52
N PRO A 47 7.10 -6.03 12.84
CA PRO A 47 6.96 -4.88 13.72
C PRO A 47 8.23 -4.03 13.83
N GLU A 48 9.41 -4.58 13.55
CA GLU A 48 10.70 -3.89 13.56
C GLU A 48 10.84 -2.77 12.50
N TYR A 49 9.84 -2.63 11.61
CA TYR A 49 9.77 -1.56 10.61
C TYR A 49 8.80 -0.43 10.97
N LYS A 50 7.97 -0.54 12.02
CA LYS A 50 6.87 0.41 12.30
C LYS A 50 7.30 1.88 12.44
N GLU A 51 8.46 2.14 13.03
CA GLU A 51 8.93 3.51 13.29
C GLU A 51 9.86 4.05 12.19
N ARG A 52 10.24 3.20 11.23
CA ARG A 52 11.20 3.58 10.20
C ARG A 52 10.61 4.60 9.24
N ASP A 53 11.46 5.48 8.75
CA ASP A 53 11.10 6.37 7.65
C ASP A 53 10.68 5.55 6.43
N PHE A 54 9.46 5.81 5.97
CA PHE A 54 8.84 5.08 4.88
C PHE A 54 8.70 6.00 3.65
N TYR A 55 9.07 5.48 2.50
CA TYR A 55 8.98 6.16 1.21
C TYR A 55 8.30 5.23 0.22
N ILE A 56 7.52 5.81 -0.69
CA ILE A 56 6.88 5.06 -1.78
C ILE A 56 7.53 5.52 -3.08
N ALA A 57 8.02 4.58 -3.88
CA ALA A 57 8.62 4.86 -5.17
C ALA A 57 7.90 4.06 -6.25
N GLY A 58 7.74 4.64 -7.43
CA GLY A 58 7.19 3.94 -8.59
C GLY A 58 7.48 4.62 -9.92
N GLU A 59 7.30 3.89 -11.02
CA GLU A 59 7.49 4.40 -12.38
C GLU A 59 6.23 4.22 -13.23
N SER A 60 6.11 5.00 -14.30
CA SER A 60 5.05 4.86 -15.31
C SER A 60 3.65 5.05 -14.69
N TYR A 61 2.75 4.08 -14.83
CA TYR A 61 1.40 4.17 -14.27
C TYR A 61 1.39 4.24 -12.73
N ALA A 62 2.50 3.89 -12.07
CA ALA A 62 2.64 4.11 -10.64
C ALA A 62 2.56 5.60 -10.25
N GLY A 63 2.72 6.54 -11.20
CA GLY A 63 2.39 7.95 -11.00
C GLY A 63 0.92 8.18 -10.56
N HIS A 64 0.00 7.24 -10.84
CA HIS A 64 -1.34 7.21 -10.27
C HIS A 64 -1.37 6.51 -8.90
N TYR A 65 -0.71 5.36 -8.77
CA TYR A 65 -0.78 4.51 -7.59
C TYR A 65 -0.10 5.13 -6.36
N VAL A 66 1.10 5.68 -6.54
CA VAL A 66 1.95 6.23 -5.48
C VAL A 66 1.25 7.38 -4.72
N PRO A 67 0.77 8.45 -5.38
CA PRO A 67 0.10 9.54 -4.66
C PRO A 67 -1.24 9.12 -4.05
N GLN A 68 -1.98 8.20 -4.66
CA GLN A 68 -3.24 7.70 -4.11
C GLN A 68 -3.01 6.87 -2.84
N LEU A 69 -2.02 5.99 -2.84
CA LEU A 69 -1.63 5.24 -1.64
C LEU A 69 -1.12 6.16 -0.54
N ALA A 70 -0.27 7.13 -0.87
CA ALA A 70 0.20 8.15 0.06
C ALA A 70 -0.97 8.92 0.71
N HIS A 71 -1.96 9.30 -0.09
CA HIS A 71 -3.16 9.97 0.40
C HIS A 71 -3.92 9.10 1.41
N ILE A 72 -4.15 7.82 1.10
CA ILE A 72 -4.83 6.87 1.99
C ILE A 72 -4.05 6.68 3.30
N ILE A 73 -2.72 6.58 3.24
CA ILE A 73 -1.87 6.49 4.44
C ILE A 73 -2.06 7.72 5.33
N LEU A 74 -1.95 8.93 4.76
CA LEU A 74 -2.10 10.17 5.52
C LEU A 74 -3.49 10.33 6.13
N GLN A 75 -4.54 9.93 5.41
CA GLN A 75 -5.90 9.94 5.94
C GLN A 75 -6.07 8.96 7.10
N ASN A 76 -5.54 7.74 6.98
CA ASN A 76 -5.67 6.73 8.03
C ASN A 76 -4.82 7.02 9.26
N ASN A 77 -3.64 7.63 9.09
CA ASN A 77 -2.81 8.08 10.22
C ASN A 77 -3.49 9.14 11.09
N LYS A 78 -4.45 9.90 10.54
CA LYS A 78 -5.24 10.91 11.27
C LYS A 78 -6.46 10.34 12.00
N ARG A 79 -6.79 9.06 11.81
CA ARG A 79 -7.97 8.45 12.43
C ARG A 79 -7.74 8.23 13.93
N PRO A 80 -8.75 8.47 14.79
CA PRO A 80 -8.65 8.19 16.21
C PRO A 80 -8.49 6.67 16.45
N ASN A 81 -7.80 6.30 17.53
CA ASN A 81 -7.58 4.91 17.96
C ASN A 81 -6.85 4.02 16.94
N ARG A 82 -6.00 4.60 16.08
CA ARG A 82 -5.19 3.83 15.14
C ARG A 82 -4.03 3.14 15.88
N THR A 83 -3.92 1.82 15.71
CA THR A 83 -2.86 0.99 16.32
C THR A 83 -1.57 0.95 15.50
N ILE A 84 -1.65 1.22 14.19
CA ILE A 84 -0.51 1.20 13.26
C ILE A 84 -0.49 2.49 12.47
N THR A 85 0.60 3.25 12.68
CA THR A 85 0.91 4.49 11.97
C THR A 85 2.09 4.23 11.06
N ILE A 86 1.96 4.62 9.79
CA ILE A 86 3.04 4.51 8.81
C ILE A 86 3.75 5.86 8.73
N ASN A 87 5.04 5.90 9.08
CA ASN A 87 5.85 7.12 9.08
C ASN A 87 6.28 7.53 7.64
N LEU A 88 5.29 7.90 6.81
CA LEU A 88 5.50 8.33 5.43
C LEU A 88 6.25 9.66 5.37
N LYS A 89 7.43 9.67 4.74
CA LYS A 89 8.29 10.85 4.59
C LYS A 89 8.28 11.44 3.19
N GLY A 90 7.99 10.64 2.17
CA GLY A 90 7.99 11.13 0.79
C GLY A 90 7.53 10.10 -0.22
N ILE A 91 7.34 10.59 -1.44
CA ILE A 91 7.02 9.80 -2.61
C ILE A 91 7.93 10.18 -3.77
N THR A 92 8.19 9.25 -4.69
CA THR A 92 8.92 9.48 -5.94
C THR A 92 8.42 8.62 -7.07
#